data_AF-A0A2V5XUC1-F1
#
_entry.id   AF-A0A2V5XUC1-F1
#
_cell.length_a   1.000
_cell.length_b   1.000
_cell.length_c   1.000
_cell.angle_alpha   90.00
_cell.angle_beta   90.00
_cell.angle_gamma   90.00
#
_symmetry.space_group_name_H-M   'P 1'
#
loop_
_entity.id
_entity.type
_entity.pdbx_description
1 polymer ?
#
loop_
_entity_poly.entity_id
_entity_poly.type
_entity_poly.pdbx_seq_one_letter_code
_entity_poly.pdbx_strand_id
1 'polypeptide(L)'
;FKYDDTKTSDGRPLTREDLDAAGPQHPVYISHRGGHTAYINAPAYSRAGVSESTPDPPGGRFDRDPKTGKLNGRISERATEIFDKIISAIYSRDDYREGVKLICKMMSRAGITSAHDAWGTHDYLRGYQDAHIAGDLSVRIYCLIHYSEIDRMLAAGIRTGFGDEWVRVGGMKMLADGSISERTAWVSRPYVDRPSDFGIQVMTEQELYENGRKAHEADWQIGVHANGDRAIDVVLRVYERLQRERPRRDPRFRLEHCTIVNDSLIKRI
;
A
#
# COMPACT_ATOMS: atom_id res chain seq x y z
N PHE A 1 -3.17 6.75 14.35
CA PHE A 1 -2.97 5.53 13.54
C PHE A 1 -3.75 4.36 14.15
N LYS A 2 -3.99 3.28 13.41
CA LYS A 2 -4.75 2.08 13.82
C LYS A 2 -6.24 2.31 14.13
N TYR A 3 -6.85 3.32 13.50
CA TYR A 3 -8.30 3.45 13.57
C TYR A 3 -9.00 2.25 12.89
N ASP A 4 -10.12 1.82 13.44
CA ASP A 4 -10.97 0.72 12.95
C ASP A 4 -12.41 1.17 13.16
N ASP A 5 -13.13 1.40 12.05
CA ASP A 5 -14.50 1.93 12.06
C ASP A 5 -15.50 0.99 12.75
N THR A 6 -15.13 -0.28 12.96
CA THR A 6 -15.97 -1.28 13.64
C THR A 6 -15.74 -1.36 15.14
N LYS A 7 -14.83 -0.54 15.70
CA LYS A 7 -14.36 -0.64 17.09
C LYS A 7 -14.62 0.62 17.94
N THR A 8 -15.43 1.56 17.45
CA THR A 8 -15.84 2.73 18.24
C THR A 8 -16.86 2.32 19.30
N SER A 9 -16.73 2.83 20.52
CA SER A 9 -17.52 2.40 21.69
C SER A 9 -19.00 2.77 21.60
N ASP A 10 -19.31 3.85 20.88
CA ASP A 10 -20.66 4.33 20.56
C ASP A 10 -21.15 3.88 19.18
N GLY A 11 -20.34 3.09 18.45
CA GLY A 11 -20.68 2.52 17.15
C GLY A 11 -20.75 3.52 16.00
N ARG A 12 -20.39 4.80 16.20
CA ARG A 12 -20.36 5.81 15.13
C ARG A 12 -18.98 5.88 14.49
N PRO A 13 -18.87 6.21 13.18
CA PRO A 13 -17.59 6.49 12.57
C PRO A 13 -17.02 7.83 13.06
N LEU A 14 -15.70 7.93 13.03
CA LEU A 14 -14.96 9.18 13.19
C LEU A 14 -15.29 10.14 12.04
N THR A 15 -15.61 11.41 12.36
CA THR A 15 -15.94 12.44 11.37
C THR A 15 -14.90 13.55 11.34
N ARG A 16 -14.93 14.36 10.27
CA ARG A 16 -14.14 15.60 10.20
C ARG A 16 -14.40 16.52 11.40
N GLU A 17 -15.65 16.66 11.82
CA GLU A 17 -16.04 17.52 12.95
C GLU A 17 -15.39 17.08 14.26
N ASP A 18 -15.29 15.77 14.51
CA ASP A 18 -14.56 15.26 15.68
C ASP A 18 -13.09 15.71 15.67
N LEU A 19 -12.46 15.65 14.49
CA LEU A 19 -11.05 15.98 14.31
C LEU A 19 -10.79 17.49 14.30
N ASP A 20 -11.75 18.27 13.78
CA ASP A 20 -11.74 19.73 13.87
C ASP A 20 -11.89 20.17 15.34
N ALA A 21 -12.74 19.51 16.13
CA ALA A 21 -12.87 19.79 17.56
C ALA A 21 -11.62 19.38 18.37
N ALA A 22 -10.99 18.24 18.04
CA ALA A 22 -9.79 17.77 18.71
C ALA A 22 -8.52 18.57 18.35
N GLY A 23 -8.46 19.12 17.15
CA GLY A 23 -7.29 19.84 16.63
C GLY A 23 -7.67 21.06 15.79
N PRO A 24 -8.31 22.10 16.35
CA PRO A 24 -8.89 23.20 15.57
C PRO A 24 -7.84 24.05 14.83
N GLN A 25 -6.59 24.03 15.27
CA GLN A 25 -5.48 24.81 14.71
C GLN A 25 -4.35 23.94 14.17
N HIS A 26 -4.45 22.62 14.28
CA HIS A 26 -3.38 21.68 13.94
C HIS A 26 -3.88 20.63 12.94
N PRO A 27 -3.14 20.35 11.85
CA PRO A 27 -3.43 19.22 10.99
C PRO A 27 -3.49 17.92 11.79
N VAL A 28 -4.60 17.20 11.68
CA VAL A 28 -4.78 15.86 12.26
C VAL A 28 -4.85 14.85 11.13
N TYR A 29 -4.13 13.74 11.29
CA TYR A 29 -4.17 12.61 10.37
C TYR A 29 -4.20 11.29 11.15
N ILE A 30 -5.28 10.54 10.96
CA ILE A 30 -5.47 9.25 11.61
C ILE A 30 -5.60 8.18 10.53
N SER A 31 -4.52 7.41 10.34
CA SER A 31 -4.56 6.26 9.44
C SER A 31 -5.44 5.14 10.00
N HIS A 32 -6.23 4.55 9.09
CA HIS A 32 -6.96 3.32 9.34
C HIS A 32 -5.98 2.14 9.43
N ARG A 33 -6.32 1.12 10.22
CA ARG A 33 -5.48 -0.06 10.45
C ARG A 33 -5.15 -0.87 9.20
N GLY A 34 -6.01 -0.78 8.18
CA GLY A 34 -5.83 -1.47 6.91
C GLY A 34 -4.88 -0.74 5.94
N GLY A 35 -4.53 0.52 6.23
CA GLY A 35 -3.50 1.26 5.47
C GLY A 35 -3.97 1.87 4.15
N HIS A 36 -5.26 1.78 3.81
CA HIS A 36 -5.80 2.27 2.54
C HIS A 36 -6.58 3.58 2.67
N THR A 37 -6.86 4.01 3.89
CA THR A 37 -7.60 5.22 4.19
C THR A 37 -7.02 5.96 5.37
N ALA A 38 -7.28 7.26 5.41
CA ALA A 38 -7.03 8.11 6.56
C ALA A 38 -8.19 9.06 6.81
N TYR A 39 -8.25 9.56 8.03
CA TYR A 39 -9.22 10.53 8.51
C TYR A 39 -8.49 11.81 8.92
N ILE A 40 -8.91 12.92 8.33
CA ILE A 40 -8.23 14.20 8.41
C ILE A 40 -9.20 15.35 8.70
N ASN A 41 -8.66 16.44 9.21
CA ASN A 41 -9.42 17.64 9.58
C ASN A 41 -9.24 18.79 8.59
N ALA A 42 -9.96 19.89 8.79
CA ALA A 42 -9.93 21.07 7.92
C ALA A 42 -8.53 21.72 7.83
N PRO A 43 -7.77 21.89 8.93
CA PRO A 43 -6.37 22.33 8.85
C PRO A 43 -5.49 21.45 7.95
N ALA A 44 -5.69 20.13 7.94
CA ALA A 44 -4.95 19.23 7.06
C ALA A 44 -5.30 19.47 5.58
N TYR A 45 -6.59 19.54 5.22
CA TYR A 45 -7.04 19.90 3.88
C TYR A 45 -6.45 21.24 3.41
N SER A 46 -6.55 22.27 4.25
CA SER A 46 -6.04 23.60 3.94
C SER A 46 -4.53 23.60 3.69
N ARG A 47 -3.76 22.89 4.52
CA ARG A 47 -2.30 22.79 4.36
C ARG A 47 -1.90 22.01 3.11
N ALA A 48 -2.76 21.11 2.64
CA ALA A 48 -2.60 20.36 1.40
C ALA A 48 -3.01 21.14 0.15
N GLY A 49 -3.63 22.31 0.30
CA GLY A 49 -4.25 23.02 -0.83
C GLY A 49 -5.45 22.29 -1.41
N VAL A 50 -6.10 21.40 -0.64
CA VAL A 50 -7.31 20.67 -1.06
C VAL A 50 -8.54 21.42 -0.56
N SER A 51 -9.50 21.63 -1.45
CA SER A 51 -10.75 22.34 -1.19
C SER A 51 -11.96 21.53 -1.63
N GLU A 52 -13.15 22.06 -1.37
CA GLU A 52 -14.40 21.44 -1.79
C GLU A 52 -14.52 21.26 -3.31
N SER A 53 -13.80 22.05 -4.11
CA SER A 53 -13.77 21.93 -5.57
C SER A 53 -12.61 21.09 -6.11
N THR A 54 -11.71 20.61 -5.25
CA THR A 54 -10.61 19.74 -5.70
C THR A 54 -11.17 18.41 -6.19
N PRO A 55 -10.87 18.00 -7.45
CA PRO A 55 -11.29 16.71 -7.98
C PRO A 55 -10.51 15.58 -7.32
N ASP A 56 -11.07 14.37 -7.37
CA ASP A 56 -10.36 13.18 -6.94
C ASP A 56 -9.10 12.94 -7.80
N PRO A 57 -7.95 12.60 -7.20
CA PRO A 57 -6.76 12.24 -7.96
C PRO A 57 -6.95 10.87 -8.63
N PRO A 58 -6.24 10.57 -9.74
CA PRO A 58 -6.24 9.23 -10.32
C PRO A 58 -5.88 8.16 -9.28
N GLY A 59 -6.74 7.15 -9.13
CA GLY A 59 -6.57 6.06 -8.17
C GLY A 59 -6.66 6.46 -6.70
N GLY A 60 -7.28 7.61 -6.41
CA GLY A 60 -7.59 8.06 -5.05
C GLY A 60 -8.96 8.69 -4.97
N ARG A 61 -9.43 8.96 -3.75
CA ARG A 61 -10.73 9.60 -3.53
C ARG A 61 -10.71 10.49 -2.29
N PHE A 62 -11.28 11.69 -2.41
CA PHE A 62 -11.68 12.51 -1.29
C PHE A 62 -13.15 12.26 -1.00
N ASP A 63 -13.46 11.60 0.11
CA ASP A 63 -14.84 11.25 0.40
C ASP A 63 -15.65 12.49 0.77
N ARG A 64 -16.91 12.48 0.32
CA ARG A 64 -17.85 13.58 0.50
C ARG A 64 -19.10 13.09 1.20
N ASP A 65 -19.68 13.96 2.01
CA ASP A 65 -20.99 13.70 2.59
C ASP A 65 -22.04 13.70 1.45
N PRO A 66 -22.85 12.64 1.32
CA PRO A 66 -23.77 12.50 0.19
C PRO A 66 -24.94 13.48 0.23
N LYS A 67 -25.23 14.10 1.38
CA LYS A 67 -26.32 15.08 1.52
C LYS A 67 -25.88 16.49 1.16
N THR A 68 -24.63 16.83 1.45
CA THR A 68 -24.10 18.20 1.34
C THR A 68 -23.07 18.37 0.23
N GLY A 69 -22.46 17.28 -0.24
CA GLY A 69 -21.34 17.29 -1.18
C GLY A 69 -20.00 17.75 -0.60
N LYS A 70 -19.94 18.07 0.69
CA LYS A 70 -18.73 18.58 1.35
C LYS A 70 -17.76 17.46 1.72
N LEU A 71 -16.47 17.75 1.73
CA LEU A 71 -15.40 16.87 2.21
C LEU A 71 -15.69 16.44 3.66
N ASN A 72 -15.79 15.13 3.86
CA ASN A 72 -16.20 14.55 5.14
C ASN A 72 -15.01 14.12 6.04
N GLY A 73 -13.78 14.38 5.61
CA GLY A 73 -12.57 14.04 6.35
C GLY A 73 -11.95 12.69 6.01
N ARG A 74 -12.67 11.80 5.32
CA ARG A 74 -12.09 10.52 4.88
C ARG A 74 -11.40 10.69 3.52
N ILE A 75 -10.20 10.14 3.41
CA ILE A 75 -9.42 10.09 2.17
C ILE A 75 -8.98 8.65 1.91
N SER A 76 -8.95 8.25 0.63
CA SER A 76 -8.72 6.86 0.22
C SER A 76 -7.63 6.74 -0.84
N GLU A 77 -6.83 5.68 -0.74
CA GLU A 77 -5.80 5.28 -1.72
C GLU A 77 -4.84 6.42 -2.08
N ARG A 78 -4.58 6.70 -3.36
CA ARG A 78 -3.61 7.74 -3.77
C ARG A 78 -3.93 9.15 -3.27
N ALA A 79 -5.15 9.40 -2.76
CA ALA A 79 -5.45 10.65 -2.08
C ALA A 79 -4.66 10.81 -0.77
N THR A 80 -4.25 9.72 -0.10
CA THR A 80 -3.43 9.77 1.12
C THR A 80 -2.03 10.32 0.83
N GLU A 81 -1.46 10.01 -0.34
CA GLU A 81 -0.10 10.41 -0.73
C GLU A 81 0.06 11.95 -0.80
N ILE A 82 -1.02 12.68 -1.08
CA ILE A 82 -1.04 14.15 -1.08
C ILE A 82 -0.76 14.69 0.32
N PHE A 83 -1.24 14.00 1.36
CA PHE A 83 -1.09 14.40 2.75
C PHE A 83 0.18 13.85 3.40
N ASP A 84 0.66 12.69 2.95
CA ASP A 84 1.89 12.10 3.48
C ASP A 84 3.07 13.08 3.36
N LYS A 85 3.13 13.86 2.27
CA LYS A 85 4.14 14.91 2.05
C LYS A 85 4.11 16.01 3.12
N ILE A 86 2.94 16.30 3.68
CA ILE A 86 2.71 17.35 4.68
C ILE A 86 3.00 16.83 6.08
N ILE A 87 2.73 15.55 6.29
CA ILE A 87 2.90 14.86 7.56
C ILE A 87 4.36 14.43 7.76
N SER A 88 5.13 14.32 6.67
CA SER A 88 6.56 13.94 6.62
C SER A 88 7.30 14.21 7.93
N ALA A 89 7.28 13.23 8.82
CA ALA A 89 8.24 13.14 9.88
C ALA A 89 9.56 12.81 9.19
N ILE A 90 10.52 13.71 9.26
CA ILE A 90 11.88 13.43 8.80
C ILE A 90 12.45 12.41 9.79
N TYR A 91 12.29 11.13 9.46
CA TYR A 91 12.92 10.04 10.22
C TYR A 91 14.42 10.07 9.92
N SER A 92 15.21 10.09 10.98
CA SER A 92 16.63 9.90 10.89
C SER A 92 16.94 8.45 10.52
N ARG A 93 18.19 8.20 10.09
CA ARG A 93 18.70 6.84 9.88
C ARG A 93 18.58 5.98 11.16
N ASP A 94 18.76 6.58 12.33
CA ASP A 94 18.67 5.88 13.62
C ASP A 94 17.22 5.51 13.95
N ASP A 95 16.25 6.36 13.61
CA ASP A 95 14.82 6.05 13.79
C ASP A 95 14.42 4.77 13.03
N TYR A 96 14.93 4.59 11.80
CA TYR A 96 14.69 3.36 11.05
C TYR A 96 15.30 2.13 11.75
N ARG A 97 16.52 2.23 12.28
CA ARG A 97 17.16 1.12 13.01
C ARG A 97 16.38 0.77 14.28
N GLU A 98 15.99 1.77 15.07
CA GLU A 98 15.21 1.56 16.29
C GLU A 98 13.81 1.01 15.99
N GLY A 99 13.19 1.41 14.88
CA GLY A 99 11.96 0.81 14.38
C GLY A 99 12.11 -0.69 14.05
N VAL A 100 13.20 -1.06 13.37
CA VAL A 100 13.53 -2.47 13.07
C VAL A 100 13.75 -3.27 14.35
N LYS A 101 14.47 -2.72 15.33
CA LYS A 101 14.70 -3.36 16.64
C LYS A 101 13.39 -3.61 17.37
N LEU A 102 12.49 -2.62 17.39
CA LEU A 102 11.18 -2.73 18.02
C LEU A 102 10.33 -3.84 17.37
N ILE A 103 10.21 -3.83 16.04
CA ILE A 103 9.37 -4.83 15.36
C ILE A 103 9.97 -6.23 15.44
N CYS A 104 11.30 -6.37 15.40
CA CYS A 104 11.99 -7.64 15.62
C CYS A 104 11.69 -8.24 17.00
N LYS A 105 11.70 -7.41 18.06
CA LYS A 105 11.30 -7.86 19.41
C LYS A 105 9.86 -8.34 19.44
N MET A 106 8.95 -7.65 18.74
CA MET A 106 7.53 -8.05 18.67
C MET A 106 7.34 -9.36 17.90
N MET A 107 7.97 -9.49 16.73
CA MET A 107 7.91 -10.68 15.87
C MET A 107 8.54 -11.90 16.54
N SER A 108 9.73 -11.75 17.12
CA SER A 108 10.43 -12.84 17.82
C SER A 108 9.65 -13.34 19.04
N ARG A 109 8.99 -12.44 19.79
CA ARG A 109 8.08 -12.83 20.89
C ARG A 109 6.89 -13.66 20.41
N ALA A 110 6.49 -13.52 19.15
CA ALA A 110 5.44 -14.32 18.53
C ALA A 110 5.98 -15.56 17.80
N GLY A 111 7.30 -15.84 17.86
CA GLY A 111 7.93 -16.97 17.17
C GLY A 111 8.17 -16.75 15.67
N ILE A 112 8.01 -15.53 15.16
CA ILE A 112 8.24 -15.20 13.75
C ILE A 112 9.74 -15.01 13.53
N THR A 113 10.35 -15.86 12.70
CA THR A 113 11.79 -15.83 12.38
C THR A 113 12.13 -15.25 11.01
N SER A 114 11.13 -15.02 10.16
CA SER A 114 11.30 -14.43 8.84
C SER A 114 10.05 -13.68 8.41
N ALA A 115 10.21 -12.60 7.65
CA ALA A 115 9.13 -11.79 7.13
C ALA A 115 9.43 -11.32 5.69
N HIS A 116 8.37 -11.18 4.91
CA HIS A 116 8.42 -10.45 3.66
C HIS A 116 7.91 -9.03 3.94
N ASP A 117 8.77 -8.02 3.83
CA ASP A 117 8.33 -6.63 3.87
C ASP A 117 7.76 -6.31 2.49
N ALA A 118 6.44 -6.09 2.42
CA ALA A 118 5.74 -5.84 1.18
C ALA A 118 5.54 -4.35 0.89
N TRP A 119 6.43 -3.48 1.37
CA TRP A 119 6.50 -2.04 1.06
C TRP A 119 7.91 -1.46 1.24
N GLY A 120 8.92 -2.11 0.66
CA GLY A 120 10.31 -1.71 0.81
C GLY A 120 10.67 -0.43 0.06
N THR A 121 11.32 0.51 0.76
CA THR A 121 11.99 1.67 0.18
C THR A 121 13.50 1.57 0.39
N HIS A 122 14.27 2.48 -0.22
CA HIS A 122 15.71 2.55 0.01
C HIS A 122 16.06 2.83 1.49
N ASP A 123 15.26 3.63 2.19
CA ASP A 123 15.44 3.91 3.61
C ASP A 123 15.12 2.68 4.48
N TYR A 124 14.06 1.94 4.16
CA TYR A 124 13.69 0.74 4.93
C TYR A 124 14.74 -0.36 4.74
N LEU A 125 15.19 -0.56 3.49
CA LEU A 125 16.26 -1.50 3.18
C LEU A 125 17.55 -1.16 3.94
N ARG A 126 17.92 0.13 3.99
CA ARG A 126 19.07 0.59 4.77
C ARG A 126 18.87 0.36 6.27
N GLY A 127 17.68 0.63 6.81
CA GLY A 127 17.34 0.35 8.20
C GLY A 127 17.53 -1.12 8.57
N TYR A 128 17.10 -2.06 7.70
CA TYR A 128 17.34 -3.49 7.91
C TYR A 128 18.83 -3.84 7.89
N GLN A 129 19.61 -3.29 6.94
CA GLN A 129 21.05 -3.51 6.84
C GLN A 129 21.79 -2.98 8.07
N ASP A 130 21.44 -1.77 8.53
CA ASP A 130 22.04 -1.14 9.71
C ASP A 130 21.73 -1.92 10.99
N ALA A 131 20.48 -2.37 11.14
CA ALA A 131 20.10 -3.24 12.26
C ALA A 131 20.81 -4.59 12.21
N HIS A 132 21.05 -5.14 11.01
CA HIS A 132 21.82 -6.37 10.87
C HIS A 132 23.28 -6.18 11.31
N ILE A 133 23.94 -5.12 10.82
CA ILE A 133 25.33 -4.78 11.20
C ILE A 133 25.46 -4.54 12.72
N ALA A 134 24.46 -3.90 13.32
CA ALA A 134 24.44 -3.62 14.76
C ALA A 134 24.09 -4.85 15.62
N GLY A 135 23.68 -5.97 15.02
CA GLY A 135 23.21 -7.16 15.76
C GLY A 135 21.80 -7.03 16.35
N ASP A 136 21.04 -6.02 15.93
CA ASP A 136 19.67 -5.77 16.39
C ASP A 136 18.60 -6.54 15.58
N LEU A 137 18.97 -7.09 14.41
CA LEU A 137 18.06 -7.85 13.54
C LEU A 137 17.95 -9.32 13.97
N SER A 138 16.77 -9.76 14.40
CA SER A 138 16.48 -11.16 14.78
C SER A 138 15.49 -11.89 13.86
N VAL A 139 15.05 -11.22 12.78
CA VAL A 139 14.11 -11.74 11.80
C VAL A 139 14.73 -11.61 10.42
N ARG A 140 14.71 -12.68 9.61
CA ARG A 140 15.18 -12.63 8.21
C ARG A 140 14.17 -11.85 7.35
N ILE A 141 14.65 -10.86 6.60
CA ILE A 141 13.82 -9.97 5.80
C ILE A 141 14.00 -10.23 4.32
N TYR A 142 12.89 -10.48 3.62
CA TYR A 142 12.80 -10.42 2.17
C TYR A 142 12.02 -9.15 1.79
N CYS A 143 12.73 -8.11 1.38
CA CYS A 143 12.19 -6.77 1.19
C CYS A 143 11.69 -6.59 -0.24
N LEU A 144 10.37 -6.67 -0.47
CA LEU A 144 9.79 -6.37 -1.77
C LEU A 144 9.84 -4.86 -2.01
N ILE A 145 10.57 -4.46 -3.03
CA ILE A 145 10.85 -3.05 -3.33
C ILE A 145 9.64 -2.40 -4.00
N HIS A 146 9.18 -1.29 -3.45
CA HIS A 146 8.11 -0.49 -4.02
C HIS A 146 8.44 -0.09 -5.46
N TYR A 147 7.45 -0.17 -6.36
CA TYR A 147 7.65 0.01 -7.80
C TYR A 147 8.32 1.34 -8.19
N SER A 148 8.11 2.41 -7.42
CA SER A 148 8.74 3.71 -7.68
C SER A 148 10.28 3.69 -7.55
N GLU A 149 10.85 2.69 -6.87
CA GLU A 149 12.28 2.53 -6.69
C GLU A 149 12.90 1.61 -7.75
N ILE A 150 12.10 0.96 -8.62
CA ILE A 150 12.61 -0.08 -9.52
C ILE A 150 13.67 0.46 -10.48
N ASP A 151 13.44 1.64 -11.08
CA ASP A 151 14.39 2.24 -12.03
C ASP A 151 15.75 2.50 -11.37
N ARG A 152 15.75 2.94 -10.11
CA ARG A 152 16.97 3.15 -9.32
C ARG A 152 17.68 1.83 -9.01
N MET A 153 16.94 0.79 -8.64
CA MET A 153 17.51 -0.54 -8.37
C MET A 153 18.15 -1.13 -9.63
N LEU A 154 17.47 -1.01 -10.77
CA LEU A 154 17.98 -1.48 -12.06
C LEU A 154 19.25 -0.72 -12.49
N ALA A 155 19.25 0.61 -12.34
CA ALA A 155 20.42 1.43 -12.65
C ALA A 155 21.64 1.09 -11.77
N ALA A 156 21.39 0.66 -10.53
CA ALA A 156 22.43 0.19 -9.61
C ALA A 156 22.87 -1.27 -9.85
N GLY A 157 22.29 -1.97 -10.82
CA GLY A 157 22.59 -3.38 -11.11
C GLY A 157 22.03 -4.37 -10.07
N ILE A 158 21.11 -3.91 -9.20
CA ILE A 158 20.48 -4.73 -8.17
C ILE A 158 19.46 -5.67 -8.83
N ARG A 159 19.36 -6.88 -8.28
CA ARG A 159 18.43 -7.93 -8.75
C ARG A 159 17.71 -8.55 -7.56
N THR A 160 16.56 -9.16 -7.81
CA THR A 160 15.90 -10.02 -6.82
C THR A 160 16.89 -11.06 -6.28
N GLY A 161 16.93 -11.19 -4.95
CA GLY A 161 17.84 -12.06 -4.21
C GLY A 161 19.14 -11.41 -3.75
N PHE A 162 19.45 -10.17 -4.17
CA PHE A 162 20.64 -9.44 -3.73
C PHE A 162 20.63 -9.23 -2.20
N GLY A 163 21.79 -9.32 -1.56
CA GLY A 163 21.94 -9.27 -0.10
C GLY A 163 22.51 -10.57 0.46
N ASP A 164 22.17 -10.90 1.71
CA ASP A 164 22.69 -12.08 2.41
C ASP A 164 21.55 -12.95 2.97
N GLU A 165 21.84 -13.81 3.95
CA GLU A 165 20.81 -14.67 4.56
C GLU A 165 19.78 -13.87 5.38
N TRP A 166 20.17 -12.72 5.91
CA TRP A 166 19.41 -11.93 6.85
C TRP A 166 18.58 -10.85 6.18
N VAL A 167 19.15 -10.16 5.19
CA VAL A 167 18.46 -9.09 4.47
C VAL A 167 18.62 -9.31 2.97
N ARG A 168 17.51 -9.60 2.29
CA ARG A 168 17.44 -9.75 0.84
C ARG A 168 16.56 -8.70 0.21
N VAL A 169 17.05 -8.12 -0.89
CA VAL A 169 16.21 -7.43 -1.87
C VAL A 169 15.32 -8.48 -2.53
N GLY A 170 14.02 -8.31 -2.40
CA GLY A 170 13.02 -9.25 -2.89
C GLY A 170 12.55 -8.96 -4.31
N GLY A 171 11.27 -9.20 -4.56
CA GLY A 171 10.60 -8.80 -5.79
C GLY A 171 10.24 -7.32 -5.80
N MET A 172 9.68 -6.84 -6.91
CA MET A 172 9.01 -5.54 -6.96
C MET A 172 7.59 -5.67 -6.39
N LYS A 173 7.14 -4.67 -5.62
CA LYS A 173 5.77 -4.54 -5.13
C LYS A 173 5.00 -3.45 -5.89
N MET A 174 3.82 -3.80 -6.40
CA MET A 174 2.82 -2.86 -6.94
C MET A 174 1.46 -3.02 -6.22
N LEU A 175 0.49 -2.17 -6.58
CA LEU A 175 -0.88 -2.24 -6.09
C LEU A 175 -1.88 -2.03 -7.21
N ALA A 176 -2.84 -2.94 -7.36
CA ALA A 176 -3.93 -2.79 -8.31
C ALA A 176 -5.14 -2.08 -7.71
N ASP A 177 -5.42 -2.32 -6.43
CA ASP A 177 -6.60 -1.78 -5.74
C ASP A 177 -6.37 -1.55 -4.23
N GLY A 178 -7.48 -1.31 -3.53
CA GLY A 178 -7.52 -1.03 -2.11
C GLY A 178 -7.81 -2.24 -1.20
N SER A 179 -8.54 -1.98 -0.12
CA SER A 179 -8.87 -2.93 0.94
C SER A 179 -10.38 -3.24 0.99
N ILE A 180 -10.71 -4.48 1.34
CA ILE A 180 -12.09 -4.92 1.54
C ILE A 180 -12.69 -4.30 2.80
N SER A 181 -11.94 -4.22 3.91
CA SER A 181 -12.45 -3.64 5.16
C SER A 181 -12.79 -2.16 5.00
N GLU A 182 -12.06 -1.47 4.13
CA GLU A 182 -12.24 -0.04 3.86
C GLU A 182 -13.16 0.24 2.67
N ARG A 183 -13.66 -0.80 1.99
CA ARG A 183 -14.53 -0.69 0.82
C ARG A 183 -13.86 0.11 -0.31
N THR A 184 -12.57 -0.16 -0.52
CA THR A 184 -11.76 0.43 -1.58
C THR A 184 -11.15 -0.61 -2.52
N ALA A 185 -11.17 -1.90 -2.17
CA ALA A 185 -10.85 -2.98 -3.12
C ALA A 185 -11.80 -2.94 -4.32
N TRP A 186 -11.27 -3.19 -5.52
CA TRP A 186 -11.98 -2.96 -6.78
C TRP A 186 -12.70 -4.21 -7.27
N VAL A 187 -14.02 -4.18 -7.16
CA VAL A 187 -14.89 -5.36 -7.25
C VAL A 187 -15.88 -5.28 -8.42
N SER A 188 -16.35 -6.44 -8.89
CA SER A 188 -17.31 -6.52 -10.01
C SER A 188 -18.75 -6.23 -9.63
N ARG A 189 -19.09 -6.41 -8.35
CA ARG A 189 -20.40 -6.14 -7.77
C ARG A 189 -20.30 -4.97 -6.81
N PRO A 190 -21.32 -4.10 -6.71
CA PRO A 190 -21.26 -2.98 -5.81
C PRO A 190 -21.19 -3.46 -4.36
N TYR A 191 -20.56 -2.66 -3.49
CA TYR A 191 -20.54 -2.92 -2.06
C TYR A 191 -21.98 -2.91 -1.50
N VAL A 192 -22.21 -3.76 -0.50
CA VAL A 192 -23.49 -3.84 0.22
C VAL A 192 -23.83 -2.45 0.76
N ASP A 193 -25.09 -2.04 0.58
CA ASP A 193 -25.64 -0.73 0.96
C ASP A 193 -24.95 0.49 0.33
N ARG A 194 -24.12 0.29 -0.71
CA ARG A 194 -23.42 1.36 -1.43
C ARG A 194 -23.63 1.18 -2.95
N PRO A 195 -24.86 1.47 -3.45
CA PRO A 195 -25.13 1.34 -4.88
C PRO A 195 -24.14 2.19 -5.68
N SER A 196 -23.66 1.63 -6.79
CA SER A 196 -22.66 2.25 -7.67
C SER A 196 -21.26 2.45 -7.07
N ASP A 197 -20.97 1.94 -5.87
CA ASP A 197 -19.61 1.92 -5.33
C ASP A 197 -18.97 0.55 -5.57
N PHE A 198 -17.94 0.51 -6.41
CA PHE A 198 -17.21 -0.69 -6.79
C PHE A 198 -15.78 -0.67 -6.25
N GLY A 199 -15.44 0.24 -5.33
CA GLY A 199 -14.07 0.48 -4.89
C GLY A 199 -13.24 1.28 -5.88
N ILE A 200 -11.92 1.20 -5.77
CA ILE A 200 -10.99 2.10 -6.44
C ILE A 200 -9.93 1.28 -7.18
N GLN A 201 -9.84 1.50 -8.49
CA GLN A 201 -8.67 1.08 -9.28
C GLN A 201 -7.52 2.01 -8.93
N VAL A 202 -6.52 1.50 -8.21
CA VAL A 202 -5.39 2.31 -7.73
C VAL A 202 -4.37 2.52 -8.84
N MET A 203 -3.91 1.44 -9.47
CA MET A 203 -3.11 1.50 -10.69
C MET A 203 -3.94 1.02 -11.88
N THR A 204 -3.83 1.74 -12.98
CA THR A 204 -4.37 1.29 -14.27
C THR A 204 -3.62 0.05 -14.75
N GLU A 205 -4.26 -0.72 -15.64
CA GLU A 205 -3.60 -1.85 -16.31
C GLU A 205 -2.33 -1.42 -17.04
N GLN A 206 -2.34 -0.21 -17.64
CA GLN A 206 -1.18 0.35 -18.33
C GLN A 206 -0.04 0.62 -17.35
N GLU A 207 -0.30 1.27 -16.21
CA GLU A 207 0.74 1.49 -15.18
C GLU A 207 1.31 0.18 -14.62
N LEU A 208 0.44 -0.82 -14.36
CA LEU A 208 0.87 -2.14 -13.90
C LEU A 208 1.74 -2.84 -14.95
N TYR A 209 1.36 -2.74 -16.23
CA TYR A 209 2.10 -3.34 -17.32
C TYR A 209 3.45 -2.65 -17.56
N GLU A 210 3.51 -1.32 -17.57
CA GLU A 210 4.75 -0.58 -17.80
C GLU A 210 5.79 -0.85 -16.71
N ASN A 211 5.38 -0.79 -15.44
CA ASN A 211 6.27 -1.12 -14.33
C ASN A 211 6.59 -2.62 -14.30
N GLY A 212 5.60 -3.47 -14.50
CA GLY A 212 5.76 -4.92 -14.54
C GLY A 212 6.72 -5.37 -15.63
N ARG A 213 6.69 -4.74 -16.81
CA ARG A 213 7.58 -5.05 -17.93
C ARG A 213 9.03 -4.73 -17.60
N LYS A 214 9.31 -3.56 -17.03
CA LYS A 214 10.67 -3.17 -16.59
C LYS A 214 11.27 -4.22 -15.65
N ALA A 215 10.51 -4.63 -14.63
CA ALA A 215 10.95 -5.62 -13.66
C ALA A 215 11.10 -7.02 -14.29
N HIS A 216 10.12 -7.44 -15.10
CA HIS A 216 10.12 -8.75 -15.73
C HIS A 216 11.27 -8.92 -16.72
N GLU A 217 11.59 -7.87 -17.48
CA GLU A 217 12.73 -7.86 -18.39
C GLU A 217 14.09 -7.87 -17.68
N ALA A 218 14.12 -7.47 -16.41
CA ALA A 218 15.32 -7.54 -15.58
C ALA A 218 15.37 -8.80 -14.69
N ASP A 219 14.50 -9.78 -14.97
CA ASP A 219 14.37 -11.04 -14.22
C ASP A 219 13.98 -10.86 -12.74
N TRP A 220 13.36 -9.74 -12.38
CA TRP A 220 12.82 -9.55 -11.04
C TRP A 220 11.57 -10.39 -10.81
N GLN A 221 11.35 -10.78 -9.56
CA GLN A 221 10.04 -11.26 -9.11
C GLN A 221 9.06 -10.08 -9.02
N ILE A 222 7.77 -10.30 -9.27
CA ILE A 222 6.73 -9.26 -9.18
C ILE A 222 5.63 -9.72 -8.24
N GLY A 223 5.33 -8.92 -7.23
CA GLY A 223 4.17 -9.06 -6.35
C GLY A 223 3.23 -7.88 -6.50
N VAL A 224 1.92 -8.14 -6.62
CA VAL A 224 0.92 -7.08 -6.76
C VAL A 224 -0.17 -7.26 -5.72
N HIS A 225 -0.44 -6.21 -4.96
CA HIS A 225 -1.61 -6.12 -4.08
C HIS A 225 -2.88 -6.12 -4.92
N ALA A 226 -3.72 -7.14 -4.75
CA ALA A 226 -4.99 -7.28 -5.44
C ALA A 226 -6.02 -8.00 -4.55
N ASN A 227 -7.05 -7.27 -4.12
CA ASN A 227 -8.11 -7.81 -3.26
C ASN A 227 -9.38 -8.15 -4.03
N GLY A 228 -9.90 -7.20 -4.80
CA GLY A 228 -11.14 -7.35 -5.54
C GLY A 228 -10.96 -8.16 -6.83
N ASP A 229 -12.04 -8.80 -7.28
CA ASP A 229 -12.01 -9.69 -8.43
C ASP A 229 -11.67 -8.97 -9.75
N ARG A 230 -12.06 -7.69 -9.91
CA ARG A 230 -11.62 -6.88 -11.06
C ARG A 230 -10.12 -6.59 -11.01
N ALA A 231 -9.58 -6.30 -9.83
CA ALA A 231 -8.16 -6.05 -9.65
C ALA A 231 -7.33 -7.30 -9.96
N ILE A 232 -7.76 -8.46 -9.44
CA ILE A 232 -7.09 -9.74 -9.68
C ILE A 232 -7.13 -10.09 -11.18
N ASP A 233 -8.27 -9.91 -11.85
CA ASP A 233 -8.36 -10.11 -13.31
C ASP A 233 -7.33 -9.30 -14.08
N VAL A 234 -7.25 -7.99 -13.80
CA VAL A 234 -6.29 -7.08 -14.44
C VAL A 234 -4.86 -7.54 -14.21
N VAL A 235 -4.49 -7.87 -12.96
CA VAL A 235 -3.13 -8.33 -12.65
C VAL A 235 -2.79 -9.61 -13.40
N LEU A 236 -3.71 -10.58 -13.45
CA LEU A 236 -3.50 -11.82 -14.21
C LEU A 236 -3.34 -11.54 -15.70
N ARG A 237 -4.12 -10.61 -16.29
CA ARG A 237 -3.95 -10.21 -17.70
C ARG A 237 -2.58 -9.59 -17.96
N VAL A 238 -2.08 -8.78 -17.02
CA VAL A 238 -0.72 -8.22 -17.10
C VAL A 238 0.32 -9.34 -17.04
N TYR A 239 0.22 -10.28 -16.10
CA TYR A 239 1.14 -11.41 -15.98
C TYR A 239 1.15 -12.30 -17.22
N GLU A 240 -0.02 -12.64 -17.75
CA GLU A 240 -0.18 -13.40 -19.00
C GLU A 240 0.46 -12.68 -20.18
N ARG A 241 0.27 -11.35 -20.28
CA ARG A 241 0.89 -10.53 -21.31
C ARG A 241 2.42 -10.53 -21.18
N LEU A 242 2.95 -10.32 -19.98
CA LEU A 242 4.40 -10.34 -19.72
C LEU A 242 5.03 -11.68 -20.13
N GLN A 243 4.39 -12.80 -19.78
CA GLN A 243 4.87 -14.15 -20.15
C GLN A 243 4.72 -14.45 -21.64
N ARG A 244 3.68 -13.93 -22.31
CA ARG A 244 3.52 -14.07 -23.76
C ARG A 244 4.59 -13.31 -24.52
N GLU A 245 4.91 -12.09 -24.09
CA GLU A 245 5.88 -11.22 -24.76
C GLU A 245 7.34 -11.61 -24.43
N ARG A 246 7.62 -12.00 -23.19
CA ARG A 246 8.91 -12.54 -22.75
C ARG A 246 8.71 -13.74 -21.83
N PRO A 247 8.68 -14.97 -22.38
CA PRO A 247 8.55 -16.17 -21.57
C PRO A 247 9.72 -16.35 -20.60
N ARG A 248 9.43 -16.50 -19.31
CA ARG A 248 10.38 -16.99 -18.30
C ARG A 248 9.92 -18.35 -17.77
N ARG A 249 10.86 -19.25 -17.52
CA ARG A 249 10.57 -20.61 -17.02
C ARG A 249 9.86 -20.59 -15.67
N ASP A 250 10.31 -19.70 -14.78
CA ASP A 250 9.73 -19.54 -13.44
C ASP A 250 9.78 -18.06 -13.04
N PRO A 251 8.80 -17.23 -13.47
CA PRO A 251 8.76 -15.82 -13.12
C PRO A 251 8.37 -15.57 -11.66
N ARG A 252 7.83 -16.59 -10.96
CA ARG A 252 7.38 -16.56 -9.56
C ARG A 252 6.49 -15.36 -9.22
N PHE A 253 5.57 -15.00 -10.12
CA PHE A 253 4.61 -13.92 -9.88
C PHE A 253 3.77 -14.17 -8.62
N ARG A 254 3.35 -13.10 -7.95
CA ARG A 254 2.60 -13.16 -6.69
C ARG A 254 1.40 -12.23 -6.71
N LEU A 255 0.22 -12.78 -6.46
CA LEU A 255 -0.93 -12.01 -5.99
C LEU A 255 -0.81 -11.87 -4.48
N GLU A 256 -0.67 -10.64 -4.00
CA GLU A 256 -0.74 -10.34 -2.57
C GLU A 256 -2.22 -10.14 -2.18
N HIS A 257 -2.67 -10.79 -1.10
CA HIS A 257 -4.07 -10.93 -0.68
C HIS A 257 -4.88 -11.97 -1.44
N CYS A 258 -5.28 -11.70 -2.69
CA CYS A 258 -6.16 -12.59 -3.46
C CYS A 258 -7.50 -12.90 -2.76
N THR A 259 -8.18 -11.87 -2.25
CA THR A 259 -9.30 -12.01 -1.30
C THR A 259 -10.62 -12.43 -1.95
N ILE A 260 -11.04 -11.76 -3.03
CA ILE A 260 -12.28 -12.09 -3.74
C ILE A 260 -11.94 -12.78 -5.05
N VAL A 261 -12.16 -14.09 -5.10
CA VAL A 261 -11.96 -14.92 -6.29
C VAL A 261 -13.27 -15.56 -6.74
N ASN A 262 -13.32 -15.89 -8.03
CA ASN A 262 -14.40 -16.66 -8.64
C ASN A 262 -13.81 -17.81 -9.47
N ASP A 263 -14.65 -18.71 -9.97
CA ASP A 263 -14.21 -19.91 -10.67
C ASP A 263 -13.35 -19.64 -11.91
N SER A 264 -13.54 -18.50 -12.59
CA SER A 264 -12.71 -18.17 -13.76
C SER A 264 -11.32 -17.67 -13.36
N LEU A 265 -11.22 -16.92 -12.26
CA LEU A 265 -9.92 -16.48 -11.71
C LEU A 265 -9.12 -17.65 -11.14
N ILE A 266 -9.78 -18.58 -10.42
CA ILE A 266 -9.12 -19.76 -9.87
C ILE A 266 -8.46 -20.61 -10.97
N LYS A 267 -9.08 -20.71 -12.16
CA LYS A 267 -8.51 -21.46 -13.30
C LYS A 267 -7.26 -20.82 -13.92
N ARG A 268 -7.03 -19.53 -13.65
CA ARG A 268 -5.91 -18.76 -14.21
C ARG A 268 -4.73 -18.65 -13.25
N ILE A 269 -4.97 -18.85 -11.96
CA ILE A 269 -3.95 -18.90 -10.89
C ILE A 269 -3.30 -20.28 -10.87
#